data_AF-A0A924C4V4-F1
#
_entry.id   AF-A0A924C4V4-F1
#
_cell.length_a   1.000
_cell.length_b   1.000
_cell.length_c   1.000
_cell.angle_alpha   90.00
_cell.angle_beta   90.00
_cell.angle_gamma   90.00
#
_symmetry.space_group_name_H-M   'P 1'
#
loop_
_entity.id
_entity.type
_entity.pdbx_description
1 polymer ?
#
loop_
_entity_poly.entity_id
_entity_poly.type
_entity_poly.pdbx_seq_one_letter_code
_entity_poly.pdbx_strand_id
1 'polypeptide(L)'
;IKDFNSPAAKALLVKLQEKYKKLKDDYVAVYKKNGGLNSDEQWVFKNQKLLQSIVTLQPGQTKNFIIKTSWRRNRYFKIADNEYYLDEKDKFEIQLQLILNKSDRNAELSDSEFLKIKSNLNFIEGTFTSNRSEISFN
;
A
#
# COMPACT_ATOMS: atom_id res chain seq x y z
N ILE A 1 -11.12 16.90 9.47
CA ILE A 1 -10.44 17.99 10.20
C ILE A 1 -10.06 19.06 9.19
N LYS A 2 -10.58 20.28 9.34
CA LYS A 2 -10.35 21.41 8.40
C LYS A 2 -9.11 22.22 8.78
N ASP A 3 -8.78 22.29 10.08
CA ASP A 3 -7.57 22.91 10.59
C ASP A 3 -6.56 21.83 11.04
N PHE A 4 -5.47 21.68 10.30
CA PHE A 4 -4.41 20.70 10.56
C PHE A 4 -3.57 21.03 11.81
N ASN A 5 -3.67 22.25 12.35
CA ASN A 5 -2.98 22.66 13.57
C ASN A 5 -3.86 22.55 14.83
N SER A 6 -5.15 22.24 14.66
CA SER A 6 -6.08 22.06 15.76
C SER A 6 -5.61 20.97 16.73
N PRO A 7 -5.97 21.08 18.03
CA PRO A 7 -5.68 20.03 19.02
C PRO A 7 -6.18 18.65 18.58
N ALA A 8 -7.34 18.59 17.90
CA ALA A 8 -7.89 17.36 17.35
C ALA A 8 -7.05 16.76 16.21
N ALA A 9 -6.50 17.58 15.30
CA ALA A 9 -5.56 17.11 14.27
C ALA A 9 -4.28 16.56 14.89
N LYS A 10 -3.70 17.28 15.85
CA LYS A 10 -2.49 16.86 16.56
C LYS A 10 -2.71 15.55 17.32
N ALA A 11 -3.83 15.42 18.03
CA ALA A 11 -4.18 14.18 18.73
C ALA A 11 -4.38 13.00 17.77
N LEU A 12 -4.98 13.22 16.59
CA LEU A 12 -5.09 12.19 15.56
C LEU A 12 -3.71 11.77 15.01
N LEU A 13 -2.82 12.72 14.76
CA LEU A 13 -1.46 12.43 14.29
C LEU A 13 -0.69 11.57 15.30
N VAL A 14 -0.76 11.92 16.59
CA VAL A 14 -0.13 11.12 17.66
C VAL A 14 -0.69 9.69 17.65
N LYS A 15 -2.02 9.53 17.62
CA LYS A 15 -2.64 8.19 17.54
C LYS A 15 -2.19 7.39 16.31
N LEU A 16 -2.02 8.04 15.16
CA LEU A 16 -1.52 7.39 13.95
C LEU A 16 -0.05 6.99 14.08
N GLN A 17 0.79 7.83 14.69
CA GLN A 17 2.20 7.54 14.97
C GLN A 17 2.35 6.36 15.94
N GLU A 18 1.58 6.35 17.02
CA GLU A 18 1.55 5.25 17.99
C GLU A 18 1.11 3.94 17.34
N LYS A 19 0.05 3.98 16.53
CA LYS A 19 -0.41 2.81 15.78
C LYS A 19 0.65 2.29 14.82
N TYR A 20 1.34 3.19 14.11
CA TYR A 20 2.41 2.82 13.19
C TYR A 20 3.60 2.23 13.93
N LYS A 21 4.01 2.83 15.05
CA LYS A 21 5.09 2.34 15.91
C LYS A 21 4.77 0.93 16.42
N LYS A 22 3.59 0.74 17.00
CA LYS A 22 3.16 -0.57 17.49
C LYS A 22 3.20 -1.63 16.40
N LEU A 23 2.67 -1.29 15.21
CA LEU A 23 2.71 -2.19 14.07
C LEU A 23 4.15 -2.58 13.72
N LYS A 24 5.07 -1.60 13.62
CA LYS A 24 6.49 -1.86 13.35
C LYS A 24 7.10 -2.79 14.40
N ASP A 25 6.87 -2.52 15.68
CA ASP A 25 7.39 -3.28 16.79
C ASP A 25 6.89 -4.74 16.75
N ASP A 26 5.61 -4.95 16.44
CA ASP A 26 5.01 -6.29 16.28
C ASP A 26 5.70 -7.10 15.17
N TYR A 27 5.96 -6.49 14.01
CA TYR A 27 6.68 -7.13 12.90
C TYR A 27 8.12 -7.50 13.27
N VAL A 28 8.84 -6.58 13.92
CA VAL A 28 10.23 -6.81 14.36
C VAL A 28 10.30 -7.91 15.41
N ALA A 29 9.35 -7.95 16.35
CA ALA A 29 9.29 -8.98 17.38
C ALA A 29 9.07 -10.37 16.78
N VAL A 30 8.14 -10.50 15.81
CA VAL A 30 7.90 -11.78 15.10
C VAL A 30 9.14 -12.23 14.33
N TYR A 31 9.80 -11.31 13.61
CA TYR A 31 11.03 -11.62 12.87
C TYR A 31 12.15 -12.15 13.78
N LYS A 32 12.41 -11.45 14.89
CA LYS A 32 13.43 -11.86 15.88
C LYS A 32 13.07 -13.21 16.53
N LYS A 33 11.79 -13.43 16.88
CA LYS A 33 11.30 -14.70 17.43
C LYS A 33 11.54 -15.87 16.47
N ASN A 34 11.47 -15.63 15.15
CA ASN A 34 11.71 -16.63 14.12
C ASN A 34 13.20 -16.80 13.77
N GLY A 35 14.13 -16.25 14.57
CA GLY A 35 15.57 -16.38 14.37
C GLY A 35 16.17 -15.38 13.37
N GLY A 36 15.43 -14.31 13.03
CA GLY A 36 15.94 -13.24 12.17
C GLY A 36 17.12 -12.49 12.79
N LEU A 37 18.18 -12.29 12.00
CA LEU A 37 19.46 -11.73 12.47
C LEU A 37 19.69 -10.27 12.03
N ASN A 38 18.88 -9.74 11.11
CA ASN A 38 19.06 -8.38 10.62
C ASN A 38 18.69 -7.34 11.70
N SER A 39 19.62 -6.43 11.99
CA SER A 39 19.48 -5.39 13.03
C SER A 39 18.82 -4.10 12.52
N ASP A 40 18.71 -3.90 11.21
CA ASP A 40 17.99 -2.76 10.63
C ASP A 40 16.48 -3.00 10.73
N GLU A 41 15.86 -2.44 11.77
CA GLU A 41 14.43 -2.57 12.00
C GLU A 41 13.55 -1.95 10.91
N GLN A 42 14.03 -0.93 10.20
CA GLN A 42 13.28 -0.34 9.09
C GLN A 42 13.25 -1.30 7.90
N TRP A 43 14.39 -1.91 7.61
CA TRP A 43 14.48 -2.99 6.63
C TRP A 43 13.57 -4.16 7.04
N VAL A 44 13.68 -4.64 8.28
CA VAL A 44 12.87 -5.77 8.80
C VAL A 44 11.38 -5.48 8.67
N PHE A 45 10.93 -4.29 9.08
CA PHE A 45 9.52 -3.93 8.96
C PHE A 45 9.03 -3.94 7.52
N LYS A 46 9.77 -3.32 6.58
CA LYS A 46 9.40 -3.28 5.16
C LYS A 46 9.37 -4.69 4.55
N ASN A 47 10.41 -5.48 4.80
CA ASN A 47 10.56 -6.85 4.33
C ASN A 47 9.40 -7.74 4.83
N GLN A 48 9.14 -7.76 6.13
CA GLN A 48 8.11 -8.62 6.70
C GLN A 48 6.69 -8.19 6.28
N LYS A 49 6.46 -6.88 6.15
CA LYS A 49 5.21 -6.36 5.60
C LYS A 49 5.01 -6.79 4.14
N LEU A 50 6.07 -6.79 3.34
CA LEU A 50 6.02 -7.26 1.95
C LEU A 50 5.70 -8.77 1.90
N LEU A 51 6.39 -9.59 2.69
CA LEU A 51 6.14 -11.04 2.72
C LEU A 51 4.71 -11.39 3.17
N GLN A 52 4.17 -10.67 4.14
CA GLN A 52 2.77 -10.83 4.56
C GLN A 52 1.75 -10.31 3.55
N SER A 53 2.17 -9.51 2.56
CA SER A 53 1.29 -9.05 1.49
C SER A 53 1.01 -10.13 0.44
N ILE A 54 1.76 -11.25 0.46
CA ILE A 54 1.54 -12.38 -0.44
C ILE A 54 0.16 -12.98 -0.16
N VAL A 55 -0.66 -13.04 -1.20
CA VAL A 55 -1.99 -13.65 -1.16
C VAL A 55 -1.96 -14.94 -1.96
N THR A 56 -2.25 -16.06 -1.30
CA THR A 56 -2.45 -17.36 -1.95
C THR A 56 -3.94 -17.66 -2.02
N LEU A 57 -4.43 -18.02 -3.21
CA LEU A 57 -5.81 -18.42 -3.44
C LEU A 57 -5.84 -19.91 -3.80
N GLN A 58 -6.79 -20.64 -3.22
CA GLN A 58 -7.11 -22.01 -3.63
C GLN A 58 -7.91 -22.00 -4.95
N PRO A 59 -7.97 -23.12 -5.69
CA PRO A 59 -8.80 -23.22 -6.88
C PRO A 59 -10.26 -22.81 -6.60
N GLY A 60 -10.80 -21.90 -7.41
CA GLY A 60 -12.16 -21.36 -7.23
C GLY A 60 -12.33 -20.37 -6.08
N GLN A 61 -11.28 -20.05 -5.33
CA GLN A 61 -11.36 -19.08 -4.24
C GLN A 61 -11.35 -17.64 -4.76
N THR A 62 -12.33 -16.85 -4.32
CA THR A 62 -12.40 -15.42 -4.58
C THR A 62 -11.98 -14.64 -3.34
N LYS A 63 -11.18 -13.58 -3.53
CA LYS A 63 -10.85 -12.62 -2.48
C LYS A 63 -11.38 -11.24 -2.84
N ASN A 64 -12.19 -10.69 -1.95
CA ASN A 64 -12.78 -9.35 -2.10
C ASN A 64 -11.92 -8.33 -1.36
N PHE A 65 -11.69 -7.18 -1.99
CA PHE A 65 -10.98 -6.05 -1.41
C PHE A 65 -11.89 -4.83 -1.40
N ILE A 66 -11.86 -4.07 -0.31
CA ILE A 66 -12.58 -2.80 -0.20
C ILE A 66 -11.55 -1.70 0.01
N ILE A 67 -11.46 -0.78 -0.95
CA ILE A 67 -10.61 0.40 -0.85
C ILE A 67 -11.52 1.60 -0.61
N LYS A 68 -11.41 2.20 0.58
CA LYS A 68 -12.09 3.45 0.88
C LYS A 68 -11.26 4.61 0.34
N THR A 69 -11.70 5.20 -0.76
CA THR A 69 -11.10 6.41 -1.31
C THR A 69 -11.80 7.64 -0.74
N SER A 70 -11.10 8.77 -0.70
CA SER A 70 -11.69 10.06 -0.35
C SER A 70 -11.35 11.07 -1.43
N TRP A 71 -12.37 11.59 -2.11
CA TRP A 71 -12.21 12.71 -3.03
C TRP A 71 -12.45 14.02 -2.27
N ARG A 72 -11.47 14.93 -2.29
CA ARG A 72 -11.68 16.30 -1.80
C ARG A 72 -11.85 17.19 -3.03
N ARG A 73 -13.08 17.66 -3.27
CA ARG A 73 -13.47 18.53 -4.39
C ARG A 73 -12.60 19.79 -4.50
N ASN A 74 -12.15 20.34 -3.38
CA ASN A 74 -11.33 21.56 -3.33
C ASN A 74 -9.81 21.29 -3.37
N ARG A 75 -9.34 20.13 -3.84
CA ARG A 75 -7.90 19.89 -3.97
C ARG A 75 -7.38 20.57 -5.22
N TYR A 76 -6.68 21.68 -5.01
CA TYR A 76 -5.56 22.04 -5.88
C TYR A 76 -4.51 20.93 -5.74
N PHE A 77 -4.12 20.31 -6.85
CA PHE A 77 -3.01 19.37 -6.87
C PHE A 77 -1.83 20.07 -7.51
N LYS A 78 -0.77 20.32 -6.73
CA LYS A 78 0.47 20.93 -7.21
C LYS A 78 1.54 19.87 -7.28
N ILE A 79 2.01 19.53 -8.48
CA ILE A 79 3.25 18.78 -8.69
C ILE A 79 4.28 19.77 -9.21
N ALA A 80 5.35 19.98 -8.44
CA ALA A 80 6.36 21.00 -8.73
C ALA A 80 5.72 22.38 -8.96
N ASP A 81 6.04 23.11 -10.03
CA ASP A 81 5.45 24.42 -10.32
C ASP A 81 4.09 24.34 -11.05
N ASN A 82 3.62 23.15 -11.38
CA ASN A 82 2.37 22.96 -12.11
C ASN A 82 1.19 22.84 -11.15
N GLU A 83 0.22 23.72 -11.32
CA GLU A 83 -1.08 23.68 -10.63
C GLU A 83 -2.13 23.05 -11.54
N TYR A 84 -2.73 21.95 -11.07
CA TYR A 84 -3.80 21.26 -11.79
C TYR A 84 -5.14 21.59 -11.14
N TYR A 85 -5.99 22.31 -11.88
CA TYR A 85 -7.40 22.54 -11.56
C TYR A 85 -8.23 21.42 -12.20
N LEU A 86 -9.12 20.80 -11.41
CA LEU A 86 -10.06 19.81 -11.90
C LEU A 86 -11.40 20.54 -12.11
N ASP A 87 -11.80 20.78 -13.35
CA ASP A 87 -13.07 21.44 -13.65
C ASP A 87 -14.23 20.53 -13.24
N GLU A 88 -15.18 21.06 -12.47
CA GLU A 88 -16.33 20.31 -11.97
C GLU A 88 -17.28 19.86 -13.09
N LYS A 89 -17.14 20.44 -14.30
CA LYS A 89 -17.88 20.05 -15.50
C LYS A 89 -17.19 18.96 -16.31
N ASP A 90 -15.95 18.60 -15.97
CA ASP A 90 -15.22 17.55 -16.68
C ASP A 90 -15.76 16.17 -16.34
N LYS A 91 -15.63 15.25 -17.30
CA LYS A 91 -15.93 13.84 -17.09
C LYS A 91 -14.79 13.19 -16.31
N PHE A 92 -15.08 12.73 -15.10
CA PHE A 92 -14.12 12.00 -14.28
C PHE A 92 -14.37 10.50 -14.38
N GLU A 93 -13.30 9.71 -14.56
CA GLU A 93 -13.37 8.26 -14.62
C GLU A 93 -12.41 7.64 -13.60
N ILE A 94 -12.81 6.51 -13.02
CA ILE A 94 -11.96 5.66 -12.20
C ILE A 94 -11.58 4.39 -12.97
N GLN A 95 -10.31 4.02 -12.89
CA GLN A 95 -9.78 2.75 -13.35
C GLN A 95 -8.95 2.13 -12.23
N LEU A 96 -9.17 0.85 -11.96
CA LEU A 96 -8.35 0.08 -11.03
C LEU A 96 -7.28 -0.65 -11.82
N GLN A 97 -6.03 -0.51 -11.36
CA GLN A 97 -4.89 -1.23 -11.90
C GLN A 97 -4.29 -2.10 -10.80
N LEU A 98 -4.15 -3.39 -11.07
CA LEU A 98 -3.47 -4.35 -10.24
C LEU A 98 -2.15 -4.72 -10.91
N ILE A 99 -1.04 -4.38 -10.26
CA ILE A 99 0.31 -4.68 -10.74
C ILE A 99 0.87 -5.81 -9.88
N LEU A 100 1.12 -6.96 -10.50
CA LEU A 100 1.71 -8.14 -9.86
C LEU A 100 3.11 -8.35 -10.45
N ASN A 101 4.15 -8.14 -9.65
CA ASN A 101 5.55 -8.27 -10.09
C ASN A 101 6.35 -8.99 -8.98
N LYS A 102 7.04 -10.09 -9.35
CA LYS A 102 7.91 -10.86 -8.45
C LYS A 102 9.41 -10.57 -8.66
N SER A 103 9.76 -9.93 -9.77
CA SER A 103 11.10 -9.90 -10.36
C SER A 103 12.00 -8.76 -9.83
N ASP A 104 11.44 -7.64 -9.38
CA ASP A 104 12.19 -6.43 -8.99
C ASP A 104 12.23 -6.17 -7.47
N ARG A 105 12.31 -7.22 -6.65
CA ARG A 105 12.25 -7.11 -5.18
C ARG A 105 13.56 -7.47 -4.46
N ASN A 106 14.65 -7.66 -5.20
CA ASN A 106 15.95 -8.04 -4.64
C ASN A 106 16.52 -7.03 -3.62
N ALA A 107 16.22 -5.75 -3.75
CA ALA A 107 16.63 -4.71 -2.80
C ALA A 107 15.81 -4.73 -1.49
N GLU A 108 14.65 -5.40 -1.49
CA GLU A 108 13.68 -5.39 -0.38
C GLU A 108 13.65 -6.72 0.39
N LEU A 109 14.27 -7.77 -0.17
CA LEU A 109 14.24 -9.14 0.33
C LEU A 109 15.65 -9.66 0.55
N SER A 110 15.81 -10.59 1.50
CA SER A 110 17.06 -11.37 1.55
C SER A 110 17.15 -12.30 0.34
N ASP A 111 18.36 -12.73 -0.02
CA ASP A 111 18.57 -13.64 -1.16
C ASP A 111 17.72 -14.92 -1.03
N SER A 112 17.62 -15.47 0.18
CA SER A 112 16.84 -16.68 0.43
C SER A 112 15.33 -16.49 0.23
N GLU A 113 14.79 -15.33 0.60
CA GLU A 113 13.38 -14.97 0.44
C GLU A 113 13.07 -14.64 -1.01
N PHE A 114 13.95 -13.87 -1.65
CA PHE A 114 13.86 -13.55 -3.06
C PHE A 114 13.86 -14.81 -3.92
N LEU A 115 14.77 -15.76 -3.66
CA LEU A 115 14.81 -17.04 -4.37
C LEU A 115 13.51 -17.83 -4.21
N LYS A 116 12.96 -17.93 -3.00
CA LYS A 116 11.67 -18.63 -2.75
C LYS A 116 10.52 -18.04 -3.55
N ILE A 117 10.43 -16.70 -3.62
CA ILE A 117 9.37 -16.01 -4.37
C ILE A 117 9.60 -16.16 -5.88
N LYS A 118 10.84 -15.95 -6.34
CA LYS A 118 11.22 -16.05 -7.75
C LYS A 118 10.99 -17.45 -8.31
N SER A 119 11.26 -18.50 -7.52
CA SER A 119 11.08 -19.90 -7.92
C SER A 119 9.61 -20.36 -7.91
N ASN A 120 8.68 -19.56 -7.41
CA ASN A 120 7.27 -19.94 -7.36
C ASN A 120 6.61 -19.83 -8.73
N LEU A 121 6.39 -20.97 -9.39
CA LEU A 121 5.73 -21.06 -10.70
C LEU A 121 4.25 -20.66 -10.66
N ASN A 122 3.61 -20.73 -9.49
CA ASN A 122 2.20 -20.36 -9.30
C ASN A 122 2.02 -18.86 -8.99
N PHE A 123 3.09 -18.06 -9.03
CA PHE A 123 3.01 -16.63 -8.84
C PHE A 123 2.52 -15.95 -10.12
N ILE A 124 1.31 -15.38 -10.08
CA ILE A 124 0.75 -14.63 -11.20
C ILE A 124 1.51 -13.30 -11.32
N GLU A 125 2.02 -13.02 -12.52
CA GLU A 125 2.65 -11.74 -12.85
C GLU A 125 1.89 -11.04 -13.97
N GLY A 126 1.96 -9.71 -13.97
CA GLY A 126 1.37 -8.89 -15.01
C GLY A 126 0.67 -7.66 -14.46
N THR A 127 0.12 -6.90 -15.40
CA THR A 127 -0.68 -5.72 -15.12
C THR A 127 -2.10 -5.99 -15.56
N PHE A 128 -3.04 -5.92 -14.63
CA PHE A 128 -4.46 -6.14 -14.87
C PHE A 128 -5.19 -4.83 -14.64
N THR A 129 -5.98 -4.41 -15.63
CA THR A 129 -6.74 -3.15 -15.57
C THR A 129 -8.22 -3.44 -15.62
N SER A 130 -8.99 -2.78 -14.76
CA SER A 130 -10.44 -2.78 -14.88
C SER A 130 -10.88 -1.94 -16.08
N ASN A 131 -12.15 -2.07 -16.43
CA ASN A 131 -12.82 -1.05 -17.25
C ASN A 131 -12.79 0.30 -16.52
N ARG A 132 -12.85 1.37 -17.31
CA ARG A 132 -13.07 2.71 -16.80
C ARG A 132 -14.54 2.86 -16.41
N SER A 133 -14.79 3.49 -15.27
CA SER A 133 -16.14 3.76 -14.78
C SER A 133 -16.24 5.24 -14.46
N GLU A 134 -17.31 5.89 -14.93
CA GLU A 134 -17.55 7.30 -14.66
C GLU A 134 -17.86 7.54 -13.18
N ILE A 135 -17.26 8.58 -12.61
CA ILE A 135 -17.49 8.99 -11.23
C ILE A 135 -18.70 9.93 -11.21
N SER A 136 -19.79 9.47 -10.61
CA SER A 136 -20.94 10.33 -10.30
C SER A 136 -20.78 10.92 -8.90
N PHE A 137 -20.80 12.25 -8.80
CA PHE A 137 -20.65 13.00 -7.55
C PHE A 137 -21.98 13.36 -6.87
N ASN A 138 -23.07 12.65 -7.20
CA ASN A 138 -24.42 12.89 -6.67
C ASN A 138 -24.47 12.99 -5.14
#